data_AF-A0A031ILE7-F1
#
_entry.id   AF-A0A031ILE7-F1
#
_cell.length_a   1.000
_cell.length_b   1.000
_cell.length_c   1.000
_cell.angle_alpha   90.00
_cell.angle_beta   90.00
_cell.angle_gamma   90.00
#
_symmetry.space_group_name_H-M   'P 1'
#
loop_
_entity.id
_entity.type
_entity.pdbx_description
1 polymer ?
#
loop_
_entity_poly.entity_id
_entity_poly.type
_entity_poly.pdbx_seq_one_letter_code
_entity_poly.pdbx_strand_id
1 'polypeptide(L)'
;MTTRTIRPGRPVRRTSSLKGLLFFFLIGILLFFWLREEPKTVLSPPAPYTAERYEKGTINEQDFQTFAEAKEYAGQRGAVKRSSDDRYVYLGGQGTGIVDDRGILSIHHDADLKKRLTYVASGTRVQLLQFGEQTSRVSVAGATGYVPTDRLRPFPAERVSNPSYYQTKGNRLLHYIVADGGLGGLIVAGEATNATSRTSKYVESKTLTRDLTKPTRLSAKQLDAFIKEQAPDSPLVGKGKVFKSVEKKYRVNAAYLLAHAIHESDYGRSEIAREKNNLFGVNATDSAPGEDATAYKSLTDSIEQTGRFIAKDYLDRDGRYFRGAYLGNKQKGMNVFYASDPFWSEKIAGILVKMNAF
;
A
#
# COMPACT_ATOMS: atom_id res chain seq x y z
N MET A 1 43.65 21.13 -97.62
CA MET A 1 42.24 21.46 -97.93
C MET A 1 41.42 20.20 -97.83
N THR A 2 40.35 20.27 -97.04
CA THR A 2 39.49 19.16 -96.64
C THR A 2 38.42 18.87 -97.69
N THR A 3 38.21 17.59 -97.98
CA THR A 3 37.05 17.06 -98.70
C THR A 3 36.29 16.17 -97.73
N ARG A 4 34.98 16.38 -97.57
CA ARG A 4 34.06 15.25 -97.40
C ARG A 4 32.60 15.56 -97.70
N THR A 5 32.06 14.53 -98.35
CA THR A 5 30.80 14.34 -99.05
C THR A 5 29.63 13.99 -98.12
N ILE A 6 28.40 14.18 -98.61
CA ILE A 6 27.12 13.80 -98.00
C ILE A 6 26.67 12.41 -98.49
N ARG A 7 26.02 11.58 -97.63
CA ARG A 7 24.73 10.84 -97.86
C ARG A 7 24.38 9.78 -96.75
N PRO A 8 23.14 9.21 -96.69
CA PRO A 8 22.28 9.14 -95.48
C PRO A 8 21.88 7.72 -94.95
N GLY A 9 21.04 7.67 -93.89
CA GLY A 9 19.98 6.64 -93.69
C GLY A 9 19.95 5.89 -92.34
N ARG A 10 18.79 5.87 -91.65
CA ARG A 10 18.50 5.20 -90.35
C ARG A 10 17.64 3.93 -90.58
N PRO A 11 17.73 2.88 -89.75
CA PRO A 11 16.51 2.45 -89.02
C PRO A 11 16.77 1.97 -87.57
N VAL A 12 15.69 2.00 -86.78
CA VAL A 12 15.60 1.67 -85.34
C VAL A 12 15.52 0.15 -85.11
N ARG A 13 16.11 -0.36 -84.02
CA ARG A 13 15.66 -1.60 -83.36
C ARG A 13 15.62 -1.46 -81.83
N ARG A 14 14.58 -2.06 -81.26
CA ARG A 14 14.04 -1.89 -79.91
C ARG A 14 14.97 -2.36 -78.80
N THR A 15 14.88 -1.66 -77.68
CA THR A 15 15.41 -1.98 -76.36
C THR A 15 14.77 -3.26 -75.79
N SER A 16 15.55 -4.30 -75.51
CA SER A 16 15.18 -5.32 -74.52
C SER A 16 15.58 -4.81 -73.14
N SER A 17 14.60 -4.33 -72.39
CA SER A 17 14.79 -3.86 -71.03
C SER A 17 15.10 -5.04 -70.08
N LEU A 18 16.24 -4.99 -69.38
CA LEU A 18 16.54 -5.87 -68.25
C LEU A 18 15.51 -5.75 -67.10
N LYS A 19 14.55 -4.82 -67.17
CA LYS A 19 13.53 -4.61 -66.11
C LYS A 19 12.49 -5.73 -66.04
N GLY A 20 12.31 -6.53 -67.09
CA GLY A 20 11.39 -7.69 -67.05
C GLY A 20 11.90 -8.83 -66.19
N LEU A 21 13.21 -9.12 -66.22
CA LEU A 21 13.78 -10.28 -65.52
C LEU A 21 13.89 -10.05 -64.00
N LEU A 22 14.15 -8.82 -63.56
CA LEU A 22 14.10 -8.47 -62.14
C LEU A 22 12.67 -8.39 -61.60
N PHE A 23 11.68 -7.99 -62.42
CA PHE A 23 10.29 -7.85 -61.98
C PHE A 23 9.61 -9.21 -61.75
N PHE A 24 9.89 -10.22 -62.59
CA PHE A 24 9.40 -11.58 -62.35
C PHE A 24 10.10 -12.29 -61.19
N PHE A 25 11.37 -11.97 -60.88
CA PHE A 25 12.06 -12.54 -59.72
C PHE A 25 11.56 -11.93 -58.40
N LEU A 26 11.30 -10.61 -58.35
CA LEU A 26 10.74 -9.94 -57.18
C LEU A 26 9.27 -10.29 -56.94
N ILE A 27 8.45 -10.38 -58.00
CA ILE A 27 7.06 -10.84 -57.89
C ILE A 27 7.02 -12.33 -57.53
N GLY A 28 7.92 -13.16 -58.06
CA GLY A 28 8.04 -14.56 -57.67
C GLY A 28 8.42 -14.75 -56.20
N ILE A 29 9.33 -13.92 -55.66
CA ILE A 29 9.69 -13.93 -54.23
C ILE A 29 8.54 -13.39 -53.37
N LEU A 30 7.89 -12.29 -53.76
CA LEU A 30 6.75 -11.73 -53.02
C LEU A 30 5.52 -12.66 -53.06
N LEU A 31 5.22 -13.31 -54.19
CA LEU A 31 4.21 -14.37 -54.26
C LEU A 31 4.65 -15.62 -53.51
N PHE A 32 5.93 -15.96 -53.44
CA PHE A 32 6.41 -17.07 -52.60
C PHE A 32 6.31 -16.76 -51.10
N PHE A 33 6.42 -15.49 -50.68
CA PHE A 33 6.12 -15.06 -49.32
C PHE A 33 4.61 -14.87 -49.05
N TRP A 34 3.79 -14.61 -50.07
CA TRP A 34 2.34 -14.43 -49.96
C TRP A 34 1.53 -15.74 -50.14
N LEU A 35 2.09 -16.74 -50.85
CA LEU A 35 1.56 -18.11 -51.03
C LEU A 35 2.24 -19.15 -50.15
N ARG A 36 3.32 -18.80 -49.43
CA ARG A 36 3.69 -19.59 -48.25
C ARG A 36 2.57 -19.38 -47.26
N GLU A 37 1.69 -20.38 -47.12
CA GLU A 37 1.03 -20.58 -45.85
C GLU A 37 2.14 -20.48 -44.80
N GLU A 38 2.04 -19.48 -43.90
CA GLU A 38 2.94 -19.45 -42.76
C GLU A 38 2.91 -20.85 -42.16
N PRO A 39 4.08 -21.50 -41.94
CA PRO A 39 4.08 -22.84 -41.38
C PRO A 39 3.25 -22.74 -40.11
N LYS A 40 2.08 -23.41 -40.09
CA LYS A 40 1.22 -23.44 -38.91
C LYS A 40 2.12 -23.87 -37.78
N THR A 41 2.44 -22.96 -36.87
CA THR A 41 3.20 -23.29 -35.69
C THR A 41 2.43 -24.41 -35.00
N VAL A 42 2.97 -25.64 -35.06
CA VAL A 42 2.37 -26.84 -34.47
C VAL A 42 2.43 -26.79 -32.95
N LEU A 43 3.12 -25.79 -32.40
CA LEU A 43 3.06 -25.45 -30.98
C LEU A 43 1.72 -24.76 -30.73
N SER A 44 0.80 -25.47 -30.07
CA SER A 44 -0.36 -24.85 -29.45
C SER A 44 0.10 -23.63 -28.65
N PRO A 45 -0.63 -22.49 -28.70
CA PRO A 45 -0.31 -21.36 -27.86
C PRO A 45 -0.23 -21.82 -26.39
N PRO A 46 0.70 -21.27 -25.60
CA PRO A 46 0.80 -21.64 -24.19
C PRO A 46 -0.56 -21.44 -23.53
N ALA A 47 -0.96 -22.39 -22.68
CA ALA A 47 -2.24 -22.34 -22.03
C ALA A 47 -2.40 -21.01 -21.25
N PRO A 48 -3.52 -20.30 -21.39
CA PRO A 48 -3.72 -18.99 -20.77
C PRO A 48 -3.81 -19.03 -19.24
N TYR A 49 -4.04 -20.21 -18.66
CA TYR A 49 -4.16 -20.40 -17.23
C TYR A 49 -3.33 -21.59 -16.75
N THR A 50 -2.68 -21.42 -15.60
CA THR A 50 -2.06 -22.50 -14.82
C THR A 50 -2.77 -22.58 -13.48
N ALA A 51 -3.37 -23.72 -13.17
CA ALA A 51 -4.00 -23.98 -11.88
C ALA A 51 -3.05 -24.74 -10.97
N GLU A 52 -3.08 -24.40 -9.68
CA GLU A 52 -2.33 -25.03 -8.61
C GLU A 52 -3.31 -25.74 -7.67
N ARG A 53 -2.96 -26.92 -7.19
CA ARG A 53 -3.64 -27.61 -6.09
C ARG A 53 -2.67 -27.91 -4.96
N TYR A 54 -3.09 -27.62 -3.74
CA TYR A 54 -2.29 -27.71 -2.52
C TYR A 54 -2.70 -28.92 -1.68
N GLU A 55 -1.83 -29.93 -1.65
CA GLU A 55 -2.08 -31.19 -0.96
C GLU A 55 -0.89 -31.56 -0.07
N LYS A 56 -1.09 -31.55 1.26
CA LYS A 56 -0.11 -32.01 2.25
C LYS A 56 1.31 -31.41 2.07
N GLY A 57 1.40 -30.14 1.68
CA GLY A 57 2.68 -29.44 1.47
C GLY A 57 3.26 -29.58 0.04
N THR A 58 2.61 -30.35 -0.83
CA THR A 58 2.93 -30.43 -2.25
C THR A 58 2.05 -29.46 -3.05
N ILE A 59 2.63 -28.86 -4.09
CA ILE A 59 1.93 -28.02 -5.05
C ILE A 59 1.92 -28.76 -6.38
N ASN A 60 0.73 -29.14 -6.85
CA ASN A 60 0.52 -29.74 -8.17
C ASN A 60 0.06 -28.66 -9.14
N GLU A 61 0.79 -28.45 -10.24
CA GLU A 61 0.47 -27.44 -11.26
C GLU A 61 -0.01 -28.12 -12.55
N GLN A 62 -1.05 -27.55 -13.16
CA GLN A 62 -1.56 -28.01 -14.45
C GLN A 62 -2.09 -26.84 -15.28
N ASP A 63 -1.86 -26.92 -16.59
CA ASP A 63 -2.24 -25.92 -17.57
C ASP A 63 -3.62 -26.17 -18.17
N PHE A 64 -4.39 -25.10 -18.40
CA PHE A 64 -5.78 -25.15 -18.86
C PHE A 64 -6.07 -24.08 -19.92
N GLN A 65 -6.90 -24.45 -20.91
CA GLN A 65 -7.34 -23.52 -21.97
C GLN A 65 -8.42 -22.55 -21.48
N THR A 66 -9.21 -22.94 -20.47
CA THR A 66 -10.28 -22.11 -19.92
C THR A 66 -10.09 -21.84 -18.43
N PHE A 67 -10.54 -20.66 -17.99
CA PHE A 67 -10.54 -20.31 -16.57
C PHE A 67 -11.47 -21.21 -15.74
N ALA A 68 -12.58 -21.66 -16.33
CA ALA A 68 -13.56 -22.52 -15.64
C ALA A 68 -12.95 -23.87 -15.25
N GLU A 69 -12.29 -24.55 -16.19
CA GLU A 69 -11.59 -25.82 -15.94
C GLU A 69 -10.43 -25.63 -14.93
N ALA A 70 -9.67 -24.55 -15.09
CA ALA A 70 -8.59 -24.20 -14.17
C ALA A 70 -9.11 -24.02 -12.73
N LYS A 71 -10.23 -23.30 -12.56
CA LYS A 71 -10.87 -23.05 -11.26
C LYS A 71 -11.43 -24.33 -10.66
N GLU A 72 -12.05 -25.19 -11.46
CA GLU A 72 -12.53 -26.50 -11.03
C GLU A 72 -11.38 -27.39 -10.53
N TYR A 73 -10.26 -27.42 -11.27
CA TYR A 73 -9.06 -28.13 -10.85
C TYR A 73 -8.49 -27.58 -9.54
N ALA A 74 -8.35 -26.25 -9.42
CA ALA A 74 -7.85 -25.62 -8.20
C ALA A 74 -8.72 -25.93 -6.96
N GLY A 75 -10.04 -25.98 -7.14
CA GLY A 75 -10.99 -26.31 -6.07
C GLY A 75 -10.89 -25.36 -4.87
N GLN A 76 -11.10 -25.87 -3.66
CA GLN A 76 -11.08 -25.09 -2.40
C GLN A 76 -9.68 -24.94 -1.79
N ARG A 77 -8.68 -25.64 -2.32
CA ARG A 77 -7.30 -25.64 -1.82
C ARG A 77 -6.34 -25.50 -2.98
N GLY A 78 -6.55 -24.46 -3.78
CA GLY A 78 -5.77 -24.21 -4.96
C GLY A 78 -5.86 -22.75 -5.38
N ALA A 79 -5.19 -22.44 -6.47
CA ALA A 79 -5.21 -21.12 -7.07
C ALA A 79 -5.15 -21.23 -8.59
N VAL A 80 -5.53 -20.17 -9.31
CA VAL A 80 -5.33 -20.08 -10.76
C VAL A 80 -4.49 -18.85 -11.04
N LYS A 81 -3.40 -19.04 -11.79
CA LYS A 81 -2.57 -17.99 -12.37
C LYS A 81 -2.97 -17.76 -13.82
N ARG A 82 -2.87 -16.51 -14.26
CA ARG A 82 -2.91 -16.18 -15.68
C ARG A 82 -1.48 -16.19 -16.22
N SER A 83 -1.24 -16.97 -17.27
CA SER A 83 0.10 -17.24 -17.79
C SER A 83 0.74 -16.03 -18.49
N SER A 84 -0.05 -15.05 -18.92
CA SER A 84 0.48 -13.86 -19.60
C SER A 84 1.31 -12.95 -18.68
N ASP A 85 1.07 -13.00 -17.37
CA ASP A 85 1.69 -12.10 -16.40
C ASP A 85 1.88 -12.72 -15.00
N ASP A 86 1.76 -14.05 -14.90
CA ASP A 86 1.88 -14.84 -13.68
C ASP A 86 1.01 -14.37 -12.50
N ARG A 87 -0.07 -13.62 -12.77
CA ARG A 87 -0.94 -13.10 -11.72
C ARG A 87 -1.97 -14.14 -11.30
N TYR A 88 -2.09 -14.37 -10.00
CA TYR A 88 -3.22 -15.12 -9.47
C TYR A 88 -4.53 -14.36 -9.73
N VAL A 89 -5.50 -15.07 -10.30
CA VAL A 89 -6.85 -14.58 -10.66
C VAL A 89 -7.95 -15.32 -9.91
N TYR A 90 -7.61 -16.39 -9.18
CA TYR A 90 -8.50 -17.11 -8.28
C TYR A 90 -7.72 -17.73 -7.13
N LEU A 91 -8.27 -17.68 -5.93
CA LEU A 91 -7.85 -18.50 -4.79
C LEU A 91 -9.06 -19.27 -4.25
N GLY A 92 -8.91 -20.59 -4.10
CA GLY A 92 -9.90 -21.40 -3.38
C GLY A 92 -9.75 -21.30 -1.86
N GLY A 93 -8.52 -21.06 -1.39
CA GLY A 93 -8.16 -20.96 0.03
C GLY A 93 -7.92 -19.53 0.51
N GLN A 94 -7.30 -19.42 1.69
CA GLN A 94 -6.85 -18.15 2.25
C GLN A 94 -5.53 -17.70 1.61
N GLY A 95 -5.20 -16.43 1.80
CA GLY A 95 -3.97 -15.88 1.27
C GLY A 95 -3.68 -14.47 1.75
N THR A 96 -2.90 -13.76 0.94
CA THR A 96 -2.64 -12.33 1.08
C THR A 96 -3.21 -11.60 -0.11
N GLY A 97 -3.93 -10.51 0.12
CA GLY A 97 -4.31 -9.56 -0.92
C GLY A 97 -3.40 -8.33 -0.82
N ILE A 98 -2.80 -7.91 -1.93
CA ILE A 98 -2.08 -6.63 -2.00
C ILE A 98 -3.03 -5.61 -2.62
N VAL A 99 -3.31 -4.53 -1.91
CA VAL A 99 -4.17 -3.45 -2.40
C VAL A 99 -3.50 -2.77 -3.60
N ASP A 100 -4.26 -2.59 -4.68
CA ASP A 100 -3.79 -1.93 -5.90
C ASP A 100 -3.40 -0.46 -5.70
N ASP A 101 -2.83 0.15 -6.74
CA ASP A 101 -2.34 1.52 -6.77
C ASP A 101 -3.42 2.55 -7.15
N ARG A 102 -4.69 2.15 -7.24
CA ARG A 102 -5.84 3.03 -7.56
C ARG A 102 -6.27 3.91 -6.36
N GLY A 103 -5.33 4.27 -5.49
CA GLY A 103 -5.57 5.05 -4.27
C GLY A 103 -6.18 4.24 -3.12
N ILE A 104 -6.74 4.95 -2.12
CA ILE A 104 -7.26 4.31 -0.91
C ILE A 104 -8.33 3.25 -1.20
N LEU A 105 -8.29 2.15 -0.45
CA LEU A 105 -9.28 1.07 -0.50
C LEU A 105 -10.20 1.17 0.72
N SER A 106 -11.49 1.40 0.49
CA SER A 106 -12.49 1.32 1.55
C SER A 106 -12.83 -0.13 1.88
N ILE A 107 -12.88 -0.45 3.18
CA ILE A 107 -13.30 -1.74 3.73
C ILE A 107 -14.71 -1.56 4.30
N HIS A 108 -15.60 -2.52 4.05
CA HIS A 108 -17.03 -2.43 4.39
C HIS A 108 -17.44 -3.55 5.36
N HIS A 109 -18.52 -3.31 6.10
CA HIS A 109 -19.11 -4.31 6.99
C HIS A 109 -19.85 -5.42 6.24
N ASP A 110 -20.38 -5.10 5.06
CA ASP A 110 -21.25 -5.94 4.25
C ASP A 110 -20.67 -6.21 2.86
N ALA A 111 -21.06 -7.36 2.29
CA ALA A 111 -20.61 -7.78 0.96
C ALA A 111 -21.17 -6.89 -0.16
N ASP A 112 -22.28 -6.19 0.06
CA ASP A 112 -22.83 -5.21 -0.89
C ASP A 112 -22.02 -3.90 -0.94
N LEU A 113 -21.01 -3.75 -0.08
CA LEU A 113 -20.13 -2.58 0.03
C LEU A 113 -20.87 -1.27 0.36
N LYS A 114 -22.00 -1.34 1.06
CA LYS A 114 -22.83 -0.16 1.37
C LYS A 114 -22.45 0.52 2.68
N LYS A 115 -21.91 -0.21 3.66
CA LYS A 115 -21.58 0.34 4.99
C LYS A 115 -20.08 0.35 5.21
N ARG A 116 -19.45 1.51 4.98
CA ARG A 116 -18.01 1.71 5.18
C ARG A 116 -17.63 1.45 6.64
N LEU A 117 -16.70 0.54 6.85
CA LEU A 117 -16.05 0.25 8.14
C LEU A 117 -14.84 1.16 8.33
N THR A 118 -13.90 1.16 7.38
CA THR A 118 -12.63 1.89 7.43
C THR A 118 -12.02 2.00 6.01
N TYR A 119 -10.75 2.40 5.88
CA TYR A 119 -10.00 2.42 4.63
C TYR A 119 -8.51 2.16 4.87
N VAL A 120 -7.80 1.70 3.84
CA VAL A 120 -6.35 1.48 3.85
C VAL A 120 -5.66 2.07 2.61
N ALA A 121 -4.35 2.32 2.71
CA ALA A 121 -3.54 2.81 1.59
C ALA A 121 -3.28 1.72 0.53
N SER A 122 -3.00 2.14 -0.70
CA SER A 122 -2.42 1.30 -1.74
C SER A 122 -1.16 0.57 -1.28
N GLY A 123 -0.90 -0.62 -1.81
CA GLY A 123 0.25 -1.46 -1.43
C GLY A 123 0.10 -2.15 -0.07
N THR A 124 -0.93 -1.84 0.72
CA THR A 124 -1.22 -2.54 1.97
C THR A 124 -1.42 -4.03 1.70
N ARG A 125 -0.73 -4.88 2.47
CA ARG A 125 -0.98 -6.33 2.46
C ARG A 125 -2.05 -6.65 3.49
N VAL A 126 -3.19 -7.14 3.01
CA VAL A 126 -4.31 -7.61 3.86
C VAL A 126 -4.34 -9.13 3.88
N GLN A 127 -4.77 -9.71 5.01
CA GLN A 127 -5.07 -11.14 5.04
C GLN A 127 -6.34 -11.37 4.22
N LEU A 128 -6.25 -12.16 3.16
CA LEU A 128 -7.38 -12.55 2.33
C LEU A 128 -8.01 -13.80 2.94
N LEU A 129 -9.15 -13.63 3.60
CA LEU A 129 -9.85 -14.70 4.31
C LEU A 129 -10.74 -15.53 3.39
N GLN A 130 -11.32 -14.88 2.38
CA GLN A 130 -12.14 -15.52 1.36
C GLN A 130 -12.07 -14.70 0.08
N PHE A 131 -11.61 -15.31 -1.00
CA PHE A 131 -11.66 -14.73 -2.33
C PHE A 131 -13.06 -14.96 -2.93
N GLY A 132 -13.68 -13.90 -3.44
CA GLY A 132 -14.97 -13.98 -4.13
C GLY A 132 -14.90 -13.33 -5.50
N GLU A 133 -15.89 -13.56 -6.37
CA GLU A 133 -15.81 -13.07 -7.76
C GLU A 133 -15.86 -11.54 -7.85
N GLN A 134 -16.79 -10.90 -7.12
CA GLN A 134 -16.91 -9.45 -7.07
C GLN A 134 -16.36 -8.86 -5.77
N THR A 135 -16.55 -9.57 -4.66
CA THR A 135 -16.24 -9.08 -3.32
C THR A 135 -15.44 -10.12 -2.56
N SER A 136 -14.35 -9.70 -1.93
CA SER A 136 -13.50 -10.55 -1.11
C SER A 136 -13.59 -10.14 0.36
N ARG A 137 -13.49 -11.13 1.27
CA ARG A 137 -13.45 -10.91 2.71
C ARG A 137 -12.00 -10.86 3.17
N VAL A 138 -11.64 -9.80 3.89
CA VAL A 138 -10.26 -9.50 4.29
C VAL A 138 -10.15 -9.15 5.77
N SER A 139 -8.95 -9.25 6.32
CA SER A 139 -8.60 -8.78 7.67
C SER A 139 -7.30 -7.98 7.66
N VAL A 140 -7.26 -6.89 8.44
CA VAL A 140 -6.09 -6.02 8.61
C VAL A 140 -6.20 -5.22 9.90
N ALA A 141 -5.12 -5.16 10.70
CA ALA A 141 -5.03 -4.38 11.94
C ALA A 141 -6.30 -4.45 12.83
N GLY A 142 -6.75 -5.68 13.13
CA GLY A 142 -7.92 -5.94 13.96
C GLY A 142 -9.30 -5.76 13.29
N ALA A 143 -9.37 -5.17 12.09
CA ALA A 143 -10.60 -5.07 11.31
C ALA A 143 -10.80 -6.30 10.44
N THR A 144 -12.05 -6.74 10.29
CA THR A 144 -12.44 -7.77 9.32
C THR A 144 -13.66 -7.26 8.54
N GLY A 145 -13.61 -7.30 7.22
CA GLY A 145 -14.66 -6.76 6.38
C GLY A 145 -14.55 -7.19 4.91
N TYR A 146 -15.25 -6.48 4.04
CA TYR A 146 -15.37 -6.78 2.62
C TYR A 146 -14.78 -5.66 1.76
N VAL A 147 -14.17 -6.05 0.65
CA VAL A 147 -13.58 -5.16 -0.35
C VAL A 147 -13.93 -5.67 -1.75
N PRO A 148 -13.96 -4.82 -2.79
CA PRO A 148 -14.01 -5.30 -4.17
C PRO A 148 -12.81 -6.20 -4.47
N THR A 149 -13.04 -7.34 -5.11
CA THR A 149 -11.99 -8.32 -5.42
C THR A 149 -10.98 -7.76 -6.43
N ASP A 150 -11.45 -6.99 -7.41
CA ASP A 150 -10.60 -6.40 -8.45
C ASP A 150 -9.60 -5.36 -7.90
N ARG A 151 -9.78 -4.91 -6.66
CA ARG A 151 -8.85 -4.03 -5.93
C ARG A 151 -7.69 -4.78 -5.28
N LEU A 152 -7.66 -6.11 -5.37
CA LEU A 152 -6.63 -6.95 -4.77
C LEU A 152 -5.81 -7.67 -5.83
N ARG A 153 -4.49 -7.71 -5.63
CA ARG A 153 -3.60 -8.69 -6.23
C ARG A 153 -3.46 -9.87 -5.24
N PRO A 154 -4.12 -11.01 -5.47
CA PRO A 154 -4.14 -12.11 -4.52
C PRO A 154 -2.84 -12.95 -4.60
N PHE A 155 -2.47 -13.57 -3.48
CA PHE A 155 -1.40 -14.54 -3.35
C PHE A 155 -1.83 -15.66 -2.41
N PRO A 156 -1.73 -16.94 -2.81
CA PRO A 156 -2.08 -18.07 -1.96
C PRO A 156 -1.14 -18.17 -0.76
N ALA A 157 -1.65 -18.57 0.40
CA ALA A 157 -0.86 -18.67 1.62
C ALA A 157 0.35 -19.60 1.47
N GLU A 158 0.21 -20.67 0.68
CA GLU A 158 1.22 -21.68 0.37
C GLU A 158 2.43 -21.12 -0.38
N ARG A 159 2.30 -19.95 -1.01
CA ARG A 159 3.39 -19.26 -1.72
C ARG A 159 3.99 -18.10 -0.93
N VAL A 160 3.44 -17.78 0.24
CA VAL A 160 3.94 -16.68 1.08
C VAL A 160 4.99 -17.22 2.05
N SER A 161 6.26 -17.05 1.71
CA SER A 161 7.38 -17.51 2.54
C SER A 161 7.67 -16.62 3.75
N ASN A 162 7.34 -15.33 3.69
CA ASN A 162 7.66 -14.34 4.72
C ASN A 162 6.46 -13.43 5.05
N PRO A 163 5.49 -13.89 5.87
CA PRO A 163 4.39 -13.05 6.31
C PRO A 163 4.83 -12.07 7.41
N SER A 164 4.13 -10.94 7.52
CA SER A 164 4.21 -10.08 8.70
C SER A 164 3.92 -10.86 9.97
N TYR A 165 4.56 -10.49 11.08
CA TYR A 165 4.35 -11.17 12.36
C TYR A 165 4.60 -10.29 13.57
N TYR A 166 3.96 -10.65 14.67
CA TYR A 166 4.15 -10.10 15.99
C TYR A 166 4.99 -11.02 16.87
N GLN A 167 5.78 -10.45 17.78
CA GLN A 167 6.43 -11.18 18.86
C GLN A 167 6.79 -10.24 20.01
N THR A 168 6.86 -10.76 21.24
CA THR A 168 7.33 -9.96 22.38
C THR A 168 8.85 -9.99 22.55
N LYS A 169 9.42 -8.85 22.94
CA LYS A 169 10.78 -8.74 23.49
C LYS A 169 10.74 -7.93 24.78
N GLY A 170 10.87 -8.59 25.93
CA GLY A 170 10.60 -7.99 27.24
C GLY A 170 9.13 -7.56 27.35
N ASN A 171 8.88 -6.33 27.78
CA ASN A 171 7.53 -5.76 27.86
C ASN A 171 7.03 -5.13 26.54
N ARG A 172 7.81 -5.21 25.46
CA ARG A 172 7.48 -4.58 24.17
C ARG A 172 6.87 -5.60 23.21
N LEU A 173 5.78 -5.22 22.55
CA LEU A 173 5.27 -5.93 21.39
C LEU A 173 6.02 -5.40 20.16
N LEU A 174 6.67 -6.30 19.42
CA LEU A 174 7.30 -5.99 18.14
C LEU A 174 6.38 -6.42 17.00
N HIS A 175 6.33 -5.62 15.95
CA HIS A 175 5.66 -5.97 14.70
C HIS A 175 6.65 -5.86 13.55
N TYR A 176 6.86 -6.99 12.88
CA TYR A 176 7.65 -7.10 11.66
C TYR A 176 6.68 -7.03 10.49
N ILE A 177 6.68 -5.90 9.81
CA ILE A 177 5.77 -5.60 8.70
C ILE A 177 6.50 -5.92 7.40
N VAL A 178 5.94 -6.86 6.65
CA VAL A 178 6.32 -7.10 5.26
C VAL A 178 5.27 -6.41 4.40
N ALA A 179 5.68 -5.38 3.65
CA ALA A 179 4.82 -4.62 2.77
C ALA A 179 5.61 -4.09 1.57
N ASP A 180 4.89 -3.72 0.50
CA ASP A 180 5.47 -3.05 -0.66
C ASP A 180 5.46 -1.52 -0.44
N GLY A 181 6.17 -0.76 -1.27
CA GLY A 181 6.09 0.72 -1.26
C GLY A 181 6.60 1.40 0.01
N GLY A 182 7.57 0.81 0.73
CA GLY A 182 8.20 1.44 1.90
C GLY A 182 7.40 1.35 3.20
N LEU A 183 6.26 0.66 3.21
CA LEU A 183 5.45 0.44 4.42
C LEU A 183 6.01 -0.68 5.34
N GLY A 184 7.02 -1.41 4.87
CA GLY A 184 7.65 -2.50 5.59
C GLY A 184 8.65 -2.03 6.65
N GLY A 185 8.92 -2.87 7.65
CA GLY A 185 9.92 -2.58 8.68
C GLY A 185 9.64 -3.25 10.02
N LEU A 186 10.54 -3.04 10.96
CA LEU A 186 10.38 -3.46 12.36
C LEU A 186 9.97 -2.26 13.20
N ILE A 187 8.81 -2.36 13.84
CA ILE A 187 8.32 -1.34 14.79
C ILE A 187 8.06 -1.93 16.17
N VAL A 188 8.09 -1.07 17.19
CA VAL A 188 7.50 -1.37 18.50
C VAL A 188 6.03 -0.99 18.44
N ALA A 189 5.13 -1.97 18.50
CA ALA A 189 3.68 -1.77 18.40
C ALA A 189 3.01 -1.41 19.75
N GLY A 190 3.82 -1.03 20.74
CA GLY A 190 3.39 -0.66 22.09
C GLY A 190 3.79 -1.67 23.18
N GLU A 191 3.26 -1.48 24.38
CA GLU A 191 3.50 -2.37 25.52
C GLU A 191 2.66 -3.64 25.38
N ALA A 192 3.32 -4.79 25.47
CA ALA A 192 2.68 -6.08 25.31
C ALA A 192 1.63 -6.34 26.40
N THR A 193 0.47 -6.88 26.01
CA THR A 193 -0.55 -7.34 26.94
C THR A 193 -0.07 -8.58 27.70
N ASN A 194 0.44 -9.57 26.96
CA ASN A 194 1.00 -10.83 27.45
C ASN A 194 2.23 -11.20 26.61
N ALA A 195 3.05 -12.14 27.10
CA ALA A 195 4.09 -12.76 26.29
C ALA A 195 3.48 -13.38 25.02
N THR A 196 4.06 -13.07 23.86
CA THR A 196 3.56 -13.47 22.54
C THR A 196 4.69 -14.13 21.76
N SER A 197 4.58 -15.45 21.56
CA SER A 197 5.41 -16.17 20.59
C SER A 197 5.13 -15.66 19.17
N ARG A 198 6.08 -15.85 18.25
CA ARG A 198 5.96 -15.41 16.85
C ARG A 198 4.61 -15.86 16.25
N THR A 199 3.82 -14.90 15.79
CA THR A 199 2.48 -15.15 15.23
C THR A 199 2.15 -14.15 14.13
N SER A 200 1.51 -14.60 13.05
CA SER A 200 0.95 -13.74 12.00
C SER A 200 -0.45 -13.22 12.33
N LYS A 201 -1.06 -13.71 13.41
CA LYS A 201 -2.34 -13.17 13.90
C LYS A 201 -2.10 -11.79 14.51
N TYR A 202 -3.06 -10.89 14.30
CA TYR A 202 -3.04 -9.56 14.91
C TYR A 202 -2.99 -9.66 16.45
N VAL A 203 -2.18 -8.81 17.08
CA VAL A 203 -2.04 -8.73 18.54
C VAL A 203 -2.17 -7.28 18.98
N GLU A 204 -3.15 -6.99 19.84
CA GLU A 204 -3.38 -5.65 20.38
C GLU A 204 -2.50 -5.39 21.60
N SER A 205 -1.75 -4.28 21.58
CA SER A 205 -0.92 -3.83 22.71
C SER A 205 -1.75 -3.01 23.70
N LYS A 206 -1.32 -2.99 24.97
CA LYS A 206 -1.97 -2.20 26.04
C LYS A 206 -1.98 -0.71 25.73
N THR A 207 -0.95 -0.23 25.04
CA THR A 207 -0.77 1.18 24.69
C THR A 207 -1.85 1.67 23.73
N LEU A 208 -2.29 0.82 22.80
CA LEU A 208 -3.31 1.18 21.79
C LEU A 208 -4.67 1.53 22.40
N THR A 209 -4.97 1.02 23.59
CA THR A 209 -6.27 1.22 24.27
C THR A 209 -6.16 2.11 25.51
N ARG A 210 -5.06 2.86 25.69
CA ARG A 210 -4.95 3.86 26.75
C ARG A 210 -5.85 5.06 26.43
N ASP A 211 -6.63 5.49 27.41
CA ASP A 211 -7.51 6.66 27.30
C ASP A 211 -6.68 7.94 27.14
N LEU A 212 -6.74 8.51 25.94
CA LEU A 212 -6.01 9.71 25.54
C LEU A 212 -6.63 10.99 26.10
N THR A 213 -7.78 10.91 26.77
CA THR A 213 -8.34 12.06 27.50
C THR A 213 -7.71 12.26 28.87
N LYS A 214 -6.95 11.26 29.35
CA LYS A 214 -6.27 11.31 30.63
C LYS A 214 -4.90 11.98 30.48
N PRO A 215 -4.53 12.90 31.38
CA PRO A 215 -3.24 13.57 31.30
C PRO A 215 -2.08 12.58 31.48
N THR A 216 -0.95 12.85 30.84
CA THR A 216 0.29 12.11 31.09
C THR A 216 0.89 12.51 32.44
N ARG A 217 1.57 11.57 33.10
CA ARG A 217 2.41 11.81 34.28
C ARG A 217 3.68 12.63 33.99
N LEU A 218 4.04 12.79 32.72
CA LEU A 218 5.22 13.53 32.31
C LEU A 218 5.00 15.05 32.45
N SER A 219 5.99 15.71 33.03
CA SER A 219 6.10 17.18 33.08
C SER A 219 6.58 17.74 31.74
N ALA A 220 6.35 19.05 31.51
CA ALA A 220 6.87 19.75 30.33
C ALA A 220 8.40 19.55 30.16
N LYS A 221 9.16 19.60 31.26
CA LYS A 221 10.62 19.40 31.25
C LYS A 221 11.00 17.98 30.82
N GLN A 222 10.24 16.96 31.21
CA GLN A 222 10.48 15.57 30.80
C GLN A 222 10.16 15.37 29.32
N LEU A 223 9.10 16.01 28.81
CA LEU A 223 8.81 16.01 27.37
C LEU A 223 9.95 16.67 26.58
N ASP A 224 10.43 17.84 27.02
CA ASP A 224 11.56 18.52 26.38
C ASP A 224 12.86 17.71 26.45
N ALA A 225 13.13 17.06 27.58
CA ALA A 225 14.29 16.20 27.75
C ALA A 225 14.25 15.01 26.79
N PHE A 226 13.09 14.36 26.64
CA PHE A 226 12.92 13.27 25.68
C PHE A 226 13.19 13.73 24.24
N ILE A 227 12.64 14.88 23.83
CA ILE A 227 12.88 15.44 22.48
C ILE A 227 14.38 15.66 22.28
N LYS A 228 15.03 16.36 23.23
CA LYS A 228 16.45 16.71 23.14
C LYS A 228 17.37 15.50 23.13
N GLU A 229 17.04 14.45 23.86
CA GLU A 229 17.81 13.20 23.88
C GLU A 229 17.76 12.49 22.52
N GLN A 230 16.59 12.51 21.85
CA GLN A 230 16.37 11.77 20.61
C GLN A 230 16.71 12.57 19.34
N ALA A 231 16.49 13.88 19.37
CA ALA A 231 16.74 14.81 18.27
C ALA A 231 17.14 16.18 18.86
N PRO A 232 18.43 16.38 19.21
CA PRO A 232 18.91 17.62 19.84
C PRO A 232 18.66 18.89 19.00
N ASP A 233 18.58 18.74 17.68
CA ASP A 233 18.35 19.78 16.68
C ASP A 233 16.85 20.03 16.39
N SER A 234 15.95 19.29 17.05
CA SER A 234 14.51 19.38 16.82
C SER A 234 13.94 20.77 17.13
N PRO A 235 13.14 21.37 16.21
CA PRO A 235 12.37 22.58 16.49
C PRO A 235 11.33 22.45 17.62
N LEU A 236 11.03 21.21 18.03
CA LEU A 236 10.13 20.92 19.15
C LEU A 236 10.81 21.08 20.52
N VAL A 237 12.14 21.20 20.59
CA VAL A 237 12.84 21.44 21.86
C VAL A 237 12.31 22.73 22.51
N GLY A 238 11.91 22.62 23.79
CA GLY A 238 11.34 23.73 24.56
C GLY A 238 9.83 23.92 24.38
N LYS A 239 9.16 23.07 23.58
CA LYS A 239 7.70 23.13 23.37
C LYS A 239 6.90 22.25 24.34
N GLY A 240 7.55 21.55 25.28
CA GLY A 240 6.88 20.73 26.28
C GLY A 240 5.78 21.47 27.05
N LYS A 241 5.97 22.78 27.34
CA LYS A 241 4.94 23.62 27.98
C LYS A 241 3.69 23.82 27.10
N VAL A 242 3.86 23.89 25.78
CA VAL A 242 2.75 24.02 24.83
C VAL A 242 1.89 22.76 24.85
N PHE A 243 2.51 21.57 24.76
CA PHE A 243 1.77 20.30 24.83
C PHE A 243 1.02 20.16 26.16
N LYS A 244 1.62 20.52 27.29
CA LYS A 244 0.93 20.51 28.60
C LYS A 244 -0.22 21.53 28.68
N SER A 245 -0.09 22.68 28.01
CA SER A 245 -1.18 23.67 27.95
C SER A 245 -2.37 23.13 27.16
N VAL A 246 -2.13 22.51 26.00
CA VAL A 246 -3.15 21.84 25.19
C VAL A 246 -3.81 20.69 25.94
N GLU A 247 -3.04 19.89 26.68
CA GLU A 247 -3.59 18.85 27.56
C GLU A 247 -4.55 19.40 28.61
N LYS A 248 -4.17 20.48 29.29
CA LYS A 248 -5.04 21.13 30.28
C LYS A 248 -6.29 21.73 29.64
N LYS A 249 -6.16 22.36 28.47
CA LYS A 249 -7.23 23.11 27.80
C LYS A 249 -8.25 22.19 27.12
N TYR A 250 -7.80 21.17 26.42
CA TYR A 250 -8.64 20.33 25.57
C TYR A 250 -8.74 18.87 26.03
N ARG A 251 -8.10 18.52 27.15
CA ARG A 251 -8.06 17.14 27.69
C ARG A 251 -7.54 16.14 26.65
N VAL A 252 -6.41 16.48 26.02
CA VAL A 252 -5.67 15.60 25.11
C VAL A 252 -4.33 15.26 25.75
N ASN A 253 -4.04 14.00 25.99
CA ASN A 253 -2.80 13.54 26.60
C ASN A 253 -1.57 14.14 25.88
N ALA A 254 -0.74 14.89 26.62
CA ALA A 254 0.38 15.64 26.05
C ALA A 254 1.47 14.75 25.45
N ALA A 255 1.72 13.58 26.05
CA ALA A 255 2.71 12.64 25.54
C ALA A 255 2.25 12.02 24.22
N TYR A 256 0.94 11.73 24.09
CA TYR A 256 0.35 11.31 22.82
C TYR A 256 0.45 12.40 21.76
N LEU A 257 0.05 13.63 22.07
CA LEU A 257 0.09 14.70 21.08
C LEU A 257 1.53 14.99 20.62
N LEU A 258 2.52 14.88 21.51
CA LEU A 258 3.93 14.94 21.15
C LEU A 258 4.36 13.75 20.29
N ALA A 259 4.01 12.52 20.67
CA ALA A 259 4.34 11.33 19.90
C ALA A 259 3.76 11.37 18.48
N HIS A 260 2.55 11.90 18.36
CA HIS A 260 1.88 12.15 17.10
C HIS A 260 2.62 13.20 16.27
N ALA A 261 2.95 14.38 16.85
CA ALA A 261 3.74 15.40 16.16
C ALA A 261 5.10 14.86 15.69
N ILE A 262 5.79 14.09 16.53
CA ILE A 262 7.07 13.44 16.18
C ILE A 262 6.91 12.52 14.98
N HIS A 263 5.85 11.69 14.97
CA HIS A 263 5.61 10.75 13.89
C HIS A 263 5.38 11.45 12.55
N GLU A 264 4.56 12.50 12.54
CA GLU A 264 4.11 13.16 11.30
C GLU A 264 5.13 14.16 10.73
N SER A 265 6.11 14.59 11.53
CA SER A 265 7.04 15.64 11.12
C SER A 265 8.52 15.30 11.30
N ASP A 266 8.86 14.05 11.60
CA ASP A 266 10.21 13.63 11.94
C ASP A 266 10.84 14.55 13.01
N TYR A 267 10.21 14.59 14.18
CA TYR A 267 10.60 15.51 15.27
C TYR A 267 10.56 17.00 14.87
N GLY A 268 9.64 17.40 13.98
CA GLY A 268 9.49 18.77 13.50
C GLY A 268 10.49 19.19 12.43
N ARG A 269 11.23 18.25 11.84
CA ARG A 269 12.29 18.50 10.86
C ARG A 269 11.85 18.35 9.41
N SER A 270 10.66 17.79 9.15
CA SER A 270 10.10 17.70 7.80
C SER A 270 10.00 19.07 7.15
N GLU A 271 10.16 19.11 5.83
CA GLU A 271 10.12 20.33 5.04
C GLU A 271 8.84 21.13 5.28
N ILE A 272 7.68 20.45 5.22
CA ILE A 272 6.37 21.05 5.51
C ILE A 272 6.28 21.60 6.94
N ALA A 273 6.85 20.90 7.94
CA ALA A 273 6.87 21.41 9.29
C ALA A 273 7.73 22.67 9.43
N ARG A 274 8.86 22.74 8.72
CA ARG A 274 9.78 23.88 8.76
C ARG A 274 9.27 25.09 8.00
N GLU A 275 8.70 24.88 6.81
CA GLU A 275 8.28 25.96 5.92
C GLU A 275 6.89 26.49 6.26
N LYS A 276 5.98 25.60 6.67
CA LYS A 276 4.56 25.93 6.91
C LYS A 276 4.15 25.84 8.37
N ASN A 277 5.10 25.56 9.28
CA ASN A 277 4.81 25.27 10.68
C ASN A 277 3.79 24.13 10.85
N ASN A 278 3.66 23.22 9.89
CA ASN A 278 2.61 22.20 9.88
C ASN A 278 3.17 20.85 10.34
N LEU A 279 3.03 20.59 11.64
CA LEU A 279 3.60 19.40 12.29
C LEU A 279 2.84 18.09 12.01
N PHE A 280 1.64 18.17 11.46
CA PHE A 280 0.73 17.02 11.34
C PHE A 280 0.29 16.77 9.89
N GLY A 281 0.97 17.38 8.91
CA GLY A 281 0.68 17.20 7.49
C GLY A 281 -0.73 17.62 7.06
N VAL A 282 -1.37 18.55 7.78
CA VAL A 282 -2.77 18.91 7.52
C VAL A 282 -2.92 19.50 6.12
N ASN A 283 -3.75 18.86 5.28
CA ASN A 283 -3.98 19.16 3.86
C ASN A 283 -2.75 18.98 2.93
N ALA A 284 -1.71 18.25 3.34
CA ALA A 284 -0.65 17.87 2.41
C ALA A 284 -1.18 16.75 1.47
N THR A 285 -1.50 17.10 0.23
CA THR A 285 -2.01 16.14 -0.77
C THR A 285 -0.87 15.41 -1.47
N ASP A 286 -1.12 14.24 -2.05
CA ASP A 286 -0.10 13.50 -2.81
C ASP A 286 0.34 14.22 -4.09
N SER A 287 -0.52 15.06 -4.68
CA SER A 287 -0.27 15.77 -5.94
C SER A 287 0.55 17.05 -5.77
N ALA A 288 0.41 17.74 -4.63
CA ALA A 288 1.11 18.99 -4.36
C ALA A 288 1.27 19.20 -2.83
N PRO A 289 2.02 18.33 -2.13
CA PRO A 289 2.04 18.31 -0.67
C PRO A 289 2.58 19.61 -0.07
N GLY A 290 3.54 20.25 -0.76
CA GLY A 290 4.10 21.54 -0.36
C GLY A 290 3.15 22.71 -0.60
N GLU A 291 2.27 22.69 -1.60
CA GLU A 291 1.38 23.83 -1.94
C GLU A 291 0.08 23.78 -1.15
N ASP A 292 -0.53 22.59 -1.04
CA ASP A 292 -1.85 22.40 -0.42
C ASP A 292 -1.80 22.37 1.11
N ALA A 293 -0.63 22.06 1.69
CA ALA A 293 -0.48 21.97 3.13
C ALA A 293 -0.89 23.28 3.82
N THR A 294 -1.64 23.17 4.91
CA THR A 294 -2.05 24.32 5.71
C THR A 294 -0.82 25.02 6.27
N ALA A 295 -0.73 26.34 6.12
CA ALA A 295 0.29 27.15 6.79
C ALA A 295 -0.23 27.65 8.15
N TYR A 296 0.52 27.37 9.21
CA TYR A 296 0.24 27.84 10.57
C TYR A 296 1.12 29.03 10.94
N LYS A 297 0.66 29.84 11.90
CA LYS A 297 1.41 31.03 12.36
C LYS A 297 2.72 30.66 13.04
N SER A 298 2.76 29.50 13.69
CA SER A 298 3.93 28.97 14.39
C SER A 298 3.71 27.49 14.72
N LEU A 299 4.76 26.78 15.10
CA LEU A 299 4.63 25.40 15.62
C LEU A 299 3.69 25.33 16.83
N THR A 300 3.67 26.35 17.69
CA THR A 300 2.74 26.45 18.82
C THR A 300 1.28 26.47 18.35
N ASP A 301 1.00 27.27 17.32
CA ASP A 301 -0.33 27.38 16.71
C ASP A 301 -0.76 26.06 16.07
N SER A 302 0.15 25.37 15.38
CA SER A 302 -0.11 24.03 14.82
C SER A 302 -0.44 22.99 15.90
N ILE A 303 0.31 22.98 17.01
CA ILE A 303 0.03 22.08 18.16
C ILE A 303 -1.33 22.40 18.79
N GLU A 304 -1.66 23.68 18.99
CA GLU A 304 -2.93 24.08 19.62
C GLU A 304 -4.13 23.75 18.73
N GLN A 305 -4.08 24.11 17.45
CA GLN A 305 -5.19 23.85 16.52
C GLN A 305 -5.41 22.36 16.30
N THR A 306 -4.34 21.58 16.14
CA THR A 306 -4.46 20.12 16.00
C THR A 306 -4.96 19.48 17.28
N GLY A 307 -4.47 19.89 18.45
CA GLY A 307 -4.98 19.42 19.73
C GLY A 307 -6.48 19.66 19.90
N ARG A 308 -6.96 20.85 19.52
CA ARG A 308 -8.40 21.17 19.51
C ARG A 308 -9.19 20.28 18.54
N PHE A 309 -8.67 20.05 17.34
CA PHE A 309 -9.29 19.17 16.34
C PHE A 309 -9.40 17.73 16.85
N ILE A 310 -8.31 17.16 17.37
CA ILE A 310 -8.29 15.80 17.93
C ILE A 310 -9.29 15.68 19.08
N ALA A 311 -9.30 16.65 20.01
CA ALA A 311 -10.23 16.65 21.13
C ALA A 311 -11.68 16.59 20.63
N LYS A 312 -12.05 17.49 19.73
CA LYS A 312 -13.42 17.65 19.25
C LYS A 312 -13.89 16.49 18.37
N ASP A 313 -13.08 16.06 17.41
CA ASP A 313 -13.57 15.20 16.34
C ASP A 313 -13.27 13.72 16.58
N TYR A 314 -12.26 13.38 17.39
CA TYR A 314 -11.83 11.99 17.65
C TYR A 314 -12.00 11.52 19.08
N LEU A 315 -11.81 12.38 20.08
CA LEU A 315 -11.84 11.98 21.50
C LEU A 315 -13.17 12.28 22.20
N ASP A 316 -13.89 13.32 21.76
CA ASP A 316 -15.24 13.63 22.23
C ASP A 316 -16.23 12.56 21.74
N ARG A 317 -17.15 12.13 22.61
CA ARG A 317 -18.15 11.10 22.30
C ARG A 317 -19.10 11.52 21.19
N ASP A 318 -19.36 12.82 21.06
CA ASP A 318 -20.20 13.40 20.01
C ASP A 318 -19.37 13.81 18.77
N GLY A 319 -18.06 13.54 18.79
CA GLY A 319 -17.13 13.85 17.71
C GLY A 319 -17.42 13.03 16.44
N ARG A 320 -17.24 13.67 15.28
CA ARG A 320 -17.55 13.10 13.96
C ARG A 320 -16.90 11.74 13.70
N TYR A 321 -15.66 11.55 14.20
CA TYR A 321 -14.85 10.35 13.98
C TYR A 321 -14.70 9.50 15.24
N PHE A 322 -15.48 9.76 16.29
CA PHE A 322 -15.36 9.06 17.55
C PHE A 322 -15.59 7.55 17.40
N ARG A 323 -14.58 6.75 17.72
CA ARG A 323 -14.65 5.28 17.81
C ARG A 323 -14.01 4.76 19.10
N GLY A 324 -13.94 5.61 20.12
CA GLY A 324 -13.20 5.41 21.35
C GLY A 324 -12.05 6.40 21.49
N ALA A 325 -11.86 6.95 22.69
CA ALA A 325 -10.87 8.00 22.95
C ALA A 325 -9.44 7.44 23.15
N TYR A 326 -8.99 6.59 22.23
CA TYR A 326 -7.69 5.93 22.25
C TYR A 326 -7.19 5.66 20.83
N LEU A 327 -5.88 5.44 20.66
CA LEU A 327 -5.25 5.23 19.33
C LEU A 327 -5.96 4.14 18.51
N GLY A 328 -6.15 2.98 19.14
CA GLY A 328 -6.86 1.84 18.56
C GLY A 328 -6.21 1.29 17.30
N ASN A 329 -7.04 0.82 16.38
CA ASN A 329 -6.63 0.13 15.16
C ASN A 329 -7.66 0.39 14.06
N LYS A 330 -7.73 -0.47 13.02
CA LYS A 330 -8.67 -0.27 11.90
C LYS A 330 -10.13 -0.59 12.24
N GLN A 331 -10.41 -1.15 13.42
CA GLN A 331 -11.76 -1.54 13.87
C GLN A 331 -12.34 -0.57 14.92
N LYS A 332 -11.50 0.01 15.77
CA LYS A 332 -11.90 0.87 16.90
C LYS A 332 -10.82 1.91 17.20
N GLY A 333 -11.17 3.00 17.87
CA GLY A 333 -10.28 4.11 18.18
C GLY A 333 -9.98 5.00 16.96
N MET A 334 -8.97 5.85 17.10
CA MET A 334 -8.67 6.91 16.12
C MET A 334 -8.35 6.38 14.72
N ASN A 335 -7.59 5.29 14.61
CA ASN A 335 -7.08 4.83 13.30
C ASN A 335 -8.14 4.17 12.39
N VAL A 336 -9.38 4.08 12.83
CA VAL A 336 -10.51 3.76 11.95
C VAL A 336 -10.61 4.81 10.84
N PHE A 337 -10.41 6.09 11.18
CA PHE A 337 -10.57 7.21 10.23
C PHE A 337 -9.48 8.28 10.31
N TYR A 338 -8.38 8.06 11.04
CA TYR A 338 -7.28 9.03 11.10
C TYR A 338 -6.33 8.91 9.91
N ALA A 339 -5.71 7.76 9.73
CA ALA A 339 -4.72 7.53 8.66
C ALA A 339 -5.17 6.40 7.72
N SER A 340 -4.69 6.39 6.48
CA SER A 340 -4.82 5.24 5.58
C SER A 340 -3.86 4.10 5.96
N ASP A 341 -2.76 4.40 6.65
CA ASP A 341 -1.83 3.41 7.18
C ASP A 341 -2.50 2.56 8.28
N PRO A 342 -2.66 1.24 8.08
CA PRO A 342 -3.24 0.36 9.10
C PRO A 342 -2.45 0.31 10.41
N PHE A 343 -1.16 0.68 10.41
CA PHE A 343 -0.27 0.59 11.56
C PHE A 343 0.18 1.95 12.11
N TRP A 344 -0.45 3.06 11.67
CA TRP A 344 -0.21 4.41 12.21
C TRP A 344 -0.26 4.45 13.75
N SER A 345 -1.29 3.86 14.34
CA SER A 345 -1.42 3.79 15.81
C SER A 345 -0.27 3.04 16.48
N GLU A 346 0.20 1.95 15.86
CA GLU A 346 1.30 1.14 16.40
C GLU A 346 2.61 1.93 16.38
N LYS A 347 2.85 2.72 15.33
CA LYS A 347 4.02 3.61 15.22
C LYS A 347 4.02 4.68 16.33
N ILE A 348 2.86 5.31 16.59
CA ILE A 348 2.73 6.26 17.70
C ILE A 348 2.87 5.56 19.06
N ALA A 349 2.28 4.38 19.22
CA ALA A 349 2.42 3.58 20.44
C ALA A 349 3.88 3.22 20.74
N GLY A 350 4.68 2.95 19.70
CA GLY A 350 6.12 2.75 19.83
C GLY A 350 6.85 3.96 20.40
N ILE A 351 6.52 5.16 19.95
CA ILE A 351 7.09 6.41 20.47
C ILE A 351 6.65 6.62 21.94
N LEU A 352 5.39 6.34 22.27
CA LEU A 352 4.87 6.42 23.64
C LEU A 352 5.59 5.47 24.60
N VAL A 353 5.88 4.24 24.17
CA VAL A 353 6.70 3.29 24.94
C VAL A 353 8.12 3.80 25.12
N LYS A 354 8.73 4.35 24.06
CA LYS A 354 10.07 4.93 24.12
C LYS A 354 10.15 6.12 25.09
N MET A 355 9.08 6.91 25.18
CA MET A 355 8.94 8.05 26.09
C MET A 355 8.58 7.63 27.53
N ASN A 356 8.24 6.36 27.77
CA ASN A 356 7.70 5.89 29.05
C ASN A 356 6.47 6.72 29.49
N ALA A 357 5.56 6.96 28.55
CA ALA A 357 4.47 7.93 28.68
C ALA A 357 3.35 7.53 29.66
N PHE A 358 3.27 6.24 30.00
CA PHE A 358 2.25 5.67 30.88
C PHE A 358 2.84 5.09 32.15
#